data_AF-A0A6N2B7T6-F1
#
_entry.id   AF-A0A6N2B7T6-F1
#
_cell.length_a   1.000
_cell.length_b   1.000
_cell.length_c   1.000
_cell.angle_alpha   90.00
_cell.angle_beta   90.00
_cell.angle_gamma   90.00
#
_symmetry.space_group_name_H-M   'P 1'
#
loop_
_entity.id
_entity.type
_entity.pdbx_description
1 polymer ?
#
loop_
_entity_poly.entity_id
_entity_poly.type
_entity_poly.pdbx_seq_one_letter_code
_entity_poly.pdbx_strand_id
1 'polypeptide(L)'
;MHYNPERVLYSLDESLLRISLVHPSVSYKFVDNESEDDLLCTRASPSPLLPLSSGFWSDLSTLNKLNASDGSFKLSRYISGPEIQFTSL
;
A
#
# COMPACT_ATOMS: atom_id res chain seq x y z
N MET A 1 8.06 25.29 14.65
CA MET A 1 7.64 23.92 14.30
C MET A 1 6.84 23.37 15.46
N HIS A 2 5.55 23.06 15.26
CA HIS A 2 4.72 22.44 16.29
C HIS A 2 4.73 20.93 16.03
N TYR A 3 5.12 20.13 17.02
CA TYR A 3 5.11 18.67 16.90
C TYR A 3 3.65 18.18 16.82
N ASN A 4 3.34 17.40 15.79
CA ASN A 4 2.03 16.77 15.63
C ASN A 4 2.23 15.24 15.59
N PRO A 5 1.96 14.53 16.69
CA PRO A 5 2.18 13.09 16.78
C PRO A 5 1.30 12.30 15.81
N GLU A 6 0.06 12.73 15.54
CA GLU A 6 -0.85 12.04 14.60
C GLU A 6 -0.29 12.03 13.18
N ARG A 7 0.31 13.15 12.74
CA ARG A 7 0.97 13.22 11.43
C ARG A 7 2.17 12.27 11.32
N VAL A 8 2.90 12.09 12.43
CA VAL A 8 4.04 11.16 12.47
C VAL A 8 3.53 9.72 12.38
N LEU A 9 2.52 9.37 13.16
CA LEU A 9 1.90 8.03 13.12
C LEU A 9 1.35 7.70 11.73
N TYR A 10 0.58 8.61 11.13
CA TYR A 10 0.10 8.42 9.75
C TYR A 10 1.23 8.21 8.74
N SER A 11 2.34 8.94 8.89
CA SER A 11 3.51 8.79 8.01
C SER A 11 4.23 7.45 8.21
N LEU A 12 4.23 6.92 9.44
CA LEU A 12 4.77 5.60 9.76
C LEU A 12 3.90 4.49 9.15
N ASP A 13 2.58 4.62 9.24
CA ASP A 13 1.64 3.66 8.63
C ASP A 13 1.80 3.61 7.11
N GLU A 14 1.83 4.77 6.44
CA GLU A 14 2.11 4.88 5.00
C GLU A 14 3.46 4.23 4.63
N SER A 15 4.48 4.43 5.45
CA SER A 15 5.82 3.89 5.21
C SER A 15 5.84 2.37 5.35
N LEU A 16 5.21 1.82 6.40
CA LEU A 16 5.11 0.38 6.62
C LEU A 16 4.30 -0.29 5.51
N LEU A 17 3.20 0.33 5.08
CA LEU A 17 2.42 -0.16 3.95
C LEU A 17 3.31 -0.28 2.69
N ARG A 18 4.06 0.78 2.34
CA ARG A 18 4.98 0.76 1.19
C ARG A 18 6.03 -0.34 1.29
N ILE A 19 6.60 -0.56 2.48
CA ILE A 19 7.57 -1.64 2.71
C ILE A 19 6.89 -3.01 2.51
N SER A 20 5.68 -3.20 3.02
CA SER A 20 4.93 -4.45 2.86
C SER A 20 4.60 -4.77 1.40
N LEU A 21 4.42 -3.76 0.54
CA LEU A 21 4.19 -3.94 -0.91
C LEU A 21 5.45 -4.38 -1.66
N VAL A 22 6.64 -4.00 -1.16
CA VAL A 22 7.92 -4.46 -1.72
C VAL A 22 8.21 -5.88 -1.26
N HIS A 23 7.93 -6.20 0.00
CA HIS A 23 8.21 -7.49 0.63
C HIS A 23 6.93 -8.18 1.12
N PRO A 24 6.01 -8.58 0.20
CA PRO A 24 4.69 -9.08 0.60
C PRO A 24 4.75 -10.38 1.39
N SER A 25 5.84 -11.14 1.31
CA SER A 25 6.02 -12.40 2.06
C SER A 25 6.45 -12.22 3.51
N VAL A 26 6.59 -10.98 3.99
CA VAL A 26 6.94 -10.65 5.37
C VAL A 26 5.74 -10.00 6.04
N SER A 27 5.45 -10.40 7.28
CA SER A 27 4.45 -9.74 8.11
C SER A 27 5.08 -8.59 8.88
N TYR A 28 4.37 -7.46 8.94
CA TYR A 28 4.78 -6.28 9.69
C TYR A 28 3.70 -5.97 10.71
N LYS A 29 4.13 -5.58 11.91
CA LYS A 29 3.24 -5.23 13.00
C LYS A 29 3.76 -3.95 13.65
N PHE A 30 2.89 -2.96 13.78
CA PHE A 30 3.13 -1.74 14.52
C PHE A 30 2.14 -1.69 15.68
N VAL A 31 2.67 -1.61 16.89
CA VAL A 31 1.91 -1.72 18.14
C VAL A 31 2.19 -0.47 18.96
N ASP A 32 1.14 0.13 19.50
CA ASP A 32 1.30 1.14 20.53
C ASP A 32 1.67 0.44 21.84
N ASN A 33 2.85 0.75 22.38
CA ASN A 33 3.34 0.11 23.61
C ASN A 33 2.48 0.45 24.83
N GLU A 34 1.78 1.58 24.82
CA GLU A 34 0.98 2.01 25.97
C GLU A 34 -0.45 1.46 25.94
N SER A 35 -1.04 1.26 24.74
CA SER A 35 -2.41 0.74 24.60
C SER A 35 -2.48 -0.75 24.25
N GLU A 36 -1.36 -1.37 23.85
CA GLU A 36 -1.28 -2.74 23.31
C GLU A 36 -2.13 -2.95 22.03
N ASP A 37 -2.70 -1.88 21.46
CA ASP A 37 -3.49 -1.96 20.24
C ASP A 37 -2.58 -2.01 19.00
N ASP A 38 -3.02 -2.81 18.04
CA ASP A 38 -2.38 -2.92 16.72
C ASP A 38 -2.76 -1.69 15.90
N LEU A 39 -1.81 -0.76 15.74
CA LEU A 39 -1.98 0.41 14.86
C LEU A 39 -1.99 -0.01 13.39
N LEU A 40 -1.12 -0.94 13.01
CA LEU A 40 -1.08 -1.52 11.67
C LEU A 40 -0.57 -2.95 11.70
N CYS A 41 -1.27 -3.85 11.01
CA CYS A 41 -0.89 -5.25 10.88
C CYS A 41 -1.01 -5.68 9.41
N THR A 42 0.12 -6.03 8.79
CA THR A 42 0.12 -6.62 7.45
C THR A 42 0.39 -8.11 7.55
N ARG A 43 -0.43 -8.91 6.87
CA ARG A 43 -0.21 -10.36 6.78
C ARG A 43 0.67 -10.70 5.59
N ALA A 44 1.68 -11.53 5.82
CA ALA A 44 2.47 -12.13 4.76
C ALA A 44 1.56 -12.82 3.71
N SER A 45 1.86 -12.55 2.45
CA SER A 45 1.09 -12.95 1.29
C SER A 45 2.02 -13.21 0.10
N PRO A 46 1.68 -14.18 -0.77
CA PRO A 46 2.37 -14.34 -2.05
C PRO A 46 2.06 -13.20 -3.05
N SER A 47 0.98 -12.44 -2.81
CA SER A 47 0.56 -11.31 -3.65
C SER A 47 0.60 -9.98 -2.88
N PRO A 48 1.19 -8.91 -3.46
CA PRO A 48 1.20 -7.59 -2.84
C PRO A 48 -0.18 -6.89 -2.85
N LEU A 49 -1.20 -7.49 -3.48
CA LEU A 49 -2.55 -6.93 -3.51
C LEU A 49 -3.35 -7.14 -2.22
N LEU A 50 -3.03 -8.20 -1.47
CA LEU A 50 -3.74 -8.52 -0.23
C LEU A 50 -3.56 -7.45 0.85
N PRO A 51 -2.33 -6.93 1.11
CA PRO A 51 -2.13 -5.80 2.02
C PRO A 51 -2.89 -4.52 1.63
N LEU A 52 -3.11 -4.27 0.34
CA LEU A 52 -3.89 -3.11 -0.13
C LEU A 52 -5.37 -3.25 0.26
N SER A 53 -5.94 -4.46 0.18
CA SER A 53 -7.36 -4.69 0.51
C SER A 53 -7.71 -4.48 1.98
N SER A 54 -6.75 -4.62 2.90
CA SER A 54 -6.98 -4.55 4.34
C SER A 54 -6.74 -3.17 4.95
N GLY A 55 -6.04 -2.28 4.25
CA GLY A 55 -5.59 -0.99 4.83
C GLY A 55 -5.81 0.25 3.97
N PHE A 56 -6.07 0.12 2.66
CA PHE A 56 -6.20 1.28 1.77
C PHE A 56 -7.52 1.28 0.99
N TRP A 57 -8.15 2.45 0.99
CA TRP A 57 -9.51 2.75 0.52
C TRP A 57 -9.62 2.77 -1.01
N SER A 58 -9.38 1.65 -1.68
CA SER A 58 -9.49 1.64 -3.14
C SER A 58 -10.00 0.31 -3.65
N ASP A 59 -10.96 0.40 -4.57
CA ASP A 59 -11.39 -0.75 -5.34
C ASP A 59 -10.20 -1.26 -6.18
N LEU A 60 -9.65 -2.40 -5.75
CA LEU A 60 -8.53 -3.06 -6.43
C LEU A 60 -8.89 -3.43 -7.88
N SER A 61 -10.18 -3.45 -8.25
CA SER A 61 -10.65 -3.65 -9.63
C SER A 61 -10.11 -2.59 -10.60
N THR A 62 -9.75 -1.41 -10.09
CA THR A 62 -9.19 -0.30 -10.88
C THR A 62 -7.70 -0.43 -11.16
N LEU A 63 -7.01 -1.38 -10.50
CA LEU A 63 -5.58 -1.58 -10.67
C LEU A 63 -5.27 -2.47 -11.89
N ASN A 64 -4.42 -1.96 -12.76
CA ASN A 64 -3.90 -2.67 -13.92
C ASN A 64 -2.52 -3.23 -13.64
N LYS A 65 -2.30 -4.49 -14.02
CA LYS A 65 -0.99 -5.14 -13.91
C LYS A 65 -0.05 -4.54 -14.96
N LEU A 66 1.04 -3.95 -14.49
CA LEU A 66 2.15 -3.46 -15.30
C LEU A 66 3.23 -4.55 -15.39
N ASN A 67 3.68 -4.85 -16.60
CA ASN A 67 4.81 -5.74 -16.87
C ASN A 67 5.50 -5.27 -18.16
N ALA A 68 6.49 -4.40 -18.01
CA ALA A 68 7.24 -3.79 -19.10
C ALA A 68 8.73 -4.05 -18.93
N SER A 69 9.46 -4.08 -20.05
CA SER A 69 10.91 -4.28 -20.06
C SER A 69 11.55 -3.54 -21.23
N ASP A 70 12.72 -2.96 -20.97
CA ASP A 70 13.58 -2.32 -21.98
C ASP A 70 15.05 -2.65 -21.67
N GLY A 71 15.67 -3.47 -22.50
CA GLY A 71 17.02 -4.01 -22.24
C GLY A 71 17.13 -4.70 -20.87
N SER A 72 18.00 -4.17 -20.01
CA SER A 72 18.19 -4.66 -18.64
C SER A 72 17.15 -4.15 -17.64
N PHE A 73 16.33 -3.17 -18.01
CA PHE A 73 15.32 -2.60 -17.12
C PHE A 73 14.04 -3.42 -17.18
N LYS A 74 13.51 -3.78 -16.01
CA LYS A 74 12.23 -4.48 -15.88
C LYS A 74 11.38 -3.77 -14.84
N LEU A 75 10.16 -3.43 -15.22
CA LEU A 75 9.17 -2.81 -14.36
C LEU A 75 7.94 -3.71 -14.29
N SER A 76 7.65 -4.24 -13.11
CA SER A 76 6.53 -5.17 -12.91
C SER A 76 5.83 -4.90 -11.58
N ARG A 77 4.57 -4.45 -11.59
CA ARG A 77 3.73 -4.21 -10.40
C ARG A 77 2.31 -3.85 -10.87
N TYR A 78 1.57 -3.03 -10.12
CA TYR A 78 0.24 -2.54 -10.46
C TYR A 78 0.27 -1.02 -10.55
N ILE A 79 -0.56 -0.45 -11.41
CA ILE A 79 -0.81 0.99 -11.55
C ILE A 79 -2.32 1.22 -11.67
N SER A 80 -2.83 2.36 -11.23
CA SER A 80 -4.23 2.72 -11.46
C SER A 80 -4.54 2.76 -12.96
N GLY A 81 -5.71 2.27 -13.34
CA GLY A 81 -6.23 2.43 -14.69
C GLY A 81 -6.55 3.88 -15.02
N PRO A 82 -6.71 4.21 -16.31
CA PRO A 82 -7.24 5.49 -16.70
C PRO A 82 -8.64 5.66 -16.13
N GLU A 83 -8.90 6.78 -15.47
CA GLU A 83 -10.24 7.14 -15.02
C GLU A 83 -11.03 7.60 -16.25
N ILE A 84 -11.80 6.68 -16.86
CA ILE A 84 -12.64 7.02 -18.01
C ILE A 84 -13.94 7.62 -17.47
N GLN A 85 -13.95 8.93 -17.23
CA GLN A 85 -15.20 9.66 -17.00
C GLN A 85 -15.89 9.86 -18.37
N PHE A 86 -16.86 9.00 -18.68
CA PHE A 86 -17.79 9.28 -19.78
C PHE A 86 -18.71 10.43 -19.36
N THR A 87 -18.35 11.67 -19.68
CA THR A 87 -19.33 12.76 -19.73
C THR A 87 -20.11 12.61 -21.03
N SER A 88 -21.25 11.92 -20.99
CA SER A 88 -22.24 11.96 -22.07
C SER A 88 -22.83 13.38 -22.15
N LEU A 89 -22.66 14.03 -23.31
CA LEU A 89 -23.38 15.25 -23.72
C LEU A 89 -24.75 14.89 -24.31
#